data_AF-A0A3B8KZN9-F1
#
_entry.id   AF-A0A3B8KZN9-F1
#
_cell.length_a   1.000
_cell.length_b   1.000
_cell.length_c   1.000
_cell.angle_alpha   90.00
_cell.angle_beta   90.00
_cell.angle_gamma   90.00
#
_symmetry.space_group_name_H-M   'P 1'
#
loop_
_entity.id
_entity.type
_entity.pdbx_description
1 polymer ?
#
loop_
_entity_poly.entity_id
_entity_poly.type
_entity_poly.pdbx_seq_one_letter_code
_entity_poly.pdbx_strand_id
1 'polypeptide(L)'
;MNEARSALTELAVPDCTRRSFLQWSAVAGVPAALGIPAAAAGELSRDDVPTGVDLETLREDIEDGPGILVARAVAAGWRVVGDETVLKRPEAWQQELVLALARHRVELAAIEAVVDLGRVTFASRSPIVRRGVVSRLDAAILQARRLRCRHLLVVPGLLPVGEPVSGIGPRVTALMDECRARAGNAGMRIVVERIERRSDQVGVALQES
;
A
#
# COMPACT_ATOMS: atom_id res chain seq x y z
N MET A 1 44.63 -22.81 -11.48
CA MET A 1 44.67 -21.33 -11.36
C MET A 1 43.28 -20.81 -11.58
N ASN A 2 42.57 -20.55 -10.48
CA ASN A 2 41.12 -20.38 -10.42
C ASN A 2 40.86 -19.13 -9.57
N GLU A 3 41.09 -17.93 -10.13
CA GLU A 3 40.97 -16.65 -9.41
C GLU A 3 40.34 -15.57 -10.31
N ALA A 4 39.17 -15.85 -10.87
CA ALA A 4 38.38 -14.84 -11.57
C ALA A 4 36.87 -14.98 -11.32
N ARG A 5 36.46 -15.48 -10.14
CA ARG A 5 35.05 -15.69 -9.79
C ARG A 5 34.58 -15.09 -8.45
N SER A 6 35.41 -14.33 -7.74
CA SER A 6 35.08 -13.85 -6.38
C SER A 6 35.04 -12.33 -6.22
N ALA A 7 34.61 -11.57 -7.24
CA ALA A 7 34.48 -10.11 -7.16
C ALA A 7 33.07 -9.57 -7.46
N LEU A 8 32.03 -10.38 -7.24
CA LEU A 8 30.64 -9.91 -7.12
C LEU A 8 30.16 -10.21 -5.70
N THR A 9 30.85 -9.60 -4.74
CA THR A 9 30.44 -9.58 -3.34
C THR A 9 29.16 -8.76 -3.26
N GLU A 10 28.08 -9.45 -2.92
CA GLU A 10 26.91 -8.98 -2.18
C GLU A 10 26.92 -7.46 -1.90
N LEU A 11 26.15 -6.71 -2.69
CA LEU A 11 25.54 -5.48 -2.18
C LEU A 11 24.52 -5.92 -1.12
N ALA A 12 25.04 -6.13 0.10
CA ALA A 12 24.24 -6.41 1.27
C ALA A 12 23.14 -5.35 1.37
N VAL A 13 21.89 -5.77 1.19
CA VAL A 13 20.73 -4.95 1.51
C VAL A 13 20.86 -4.61 2.99
N PRO A 14 20.97 -3.33 3.38
CA PRO A 14 21.19 -2.99 4.78
C PRO A 14 20.03 -3.53 5.62
N ASP A 15 20.35 -4.13 6.76
CA ASP A 15 19.39 -4.67 7.73
C ASP A 15 18.37 -3.58 8.16
N CYS A 16 17.25 -3.47 7.44
CA CYS A 16 16.25 -2.43 7.69
C CYS A 16 15.37 -2.80 8.89
N THR A 17 15.89 -2.64 10.11
CA THR A 17 15.13 -2.92 11.34
C THR A 17 13.79 -2.16 11.42
N ARG A 18 12.88 -2.58 12.32
CA ARG A 18 11.57 -1.94 12.60
C ARG A 18 11.61 -0.40 12.75
N ARG A 19 12.77 0.15 13.14
CA ARG A 19 13.05 1.59 13.30
C ARG A 19 13.30 2.34 11.98
N SER A 20 13.50 1.64 10.87
CA SER A 20 13.82 2.22 9.57
C SER A 20 12.59 2.62 8.74
N PHE A 21 11.40 2.15 9.11
CA PHE A 21 10.14 2.57 8.48
C PHE A 21 9.55 3.76 9.22
N LEU A 22 8.88 4.65 8.47
CA LEU A 22 8.11 5.74 9.06
C LEU A 22 6.97 5.18 9.93
N GLN A 23 7.21 5.09 11.24
CA GLN A 23 6.14 4.89 12.20
C GLN A 23 5.40 6.22 12.33
N TRP A 24 4.22 6.30 11.73
CA TRP A 24 3.41 7.52 11.68
C TRP A 24 3.24 8.18 13.07
N SER A 25 3.09 7.37 14.13
CA SER A 25 3.00 7.85 15.52
C SER A 25 4.26 8.57 16.05
N ALA A 26 5.45 8.22 15.55
CA ALA A 26 6.71 8.85 15.97
C ALA A 26 7.04 10.12 15.15
N VAL A 27 6.48 10.24 13.96
CA VAL A 27 6.75 11.31 12.98
C VAL A 27 5.72 12.44 13.09
N ALA A 28 4.51 12.12 13.57
CA ALA A 28 3.46 13.09 13.82
C ALA A 28 3.76 14.05 14.97
N GLY A 29 4.73 13.77 15.86
CA GLY A 29 5.18 14.73 16.86
C GLY A 29 4.05 15.46 17.61
N VAL A 30 2.91 14.80 17.84
CA VAL A 30 1.84 15.34 18.67
C VAL A 30 2.04 14.75 20.06
N PRO A 31 2.68 15.46 21.00
CA PRO A 31 2.40 15.18 22.39
C PRO A 31 0.92 15.49 22.58
N ALA A 32 0.16 14.52 23.09
CA ALA A 32 -1.22 14.70 23.54
C ALA A 32 -1.36 15.75 24.68
N ALA A 33 -0.35 16.58 24.93
CA ALA A 33 -0.19 17.42 26.11
C ALA A 33 -0.48 18.93 25.86
N LEU A 34 -0.87 19.36 24.66
CA LEU A 34 -1.04 20.80 24.37
C LEU A 34 -2.39 21.26 23.82
N GLY A 35 -3.46 20.45 23.91
CA GLY A 35 -4.83 20.97 23.81
C GLY A 35 -5.19 21.75 22.53
N ILE A 36 -4.45 21.55 21.44
CA ILE A 36 -4.81 22.08 20.11
C ILE A 36 -5.65 21.00 19.43
N PRO A 37 -6.89 21.29 19.01
CA PRO A 37 -7.71 20.30 18.33
C PRO A 37 -7.04 19.95 17.00
N ALA A 38 -6.58 18.71 16.88
CA ALA A 38 -6.19 18.13 15.60
C ALA A 38 -7.37 18.32 14.64
N ALA A 39 -7.19 19.14 13.61
CA ALA A 39 -8.22 19.38 12.63
C ALA A 39 -8.50 18.09 11.84
N ALA A 40 -9.52 17.35 12.29
CA ALA A 40 -10.57 16.71 11.50
C ALA A 40 -10.20 16.01 10.17
N ALA A 41 -9.10 15.27 10.12
CA ALA A 41 -8.92 14.19 9.14
C ALA A 41 -8.54 12.93 9.92
N GLY A 42 -9.56 12.21 10.41
CA GLY A 42 -9.38 10.97 11.16
C GLY A 42 -8.40 10.05 10.47
N GLU A 43 -7.34 9.67 11.17
CA GLU A 43 -6.39 8.67 10.70
C GLU A 43 -7.16 7.36 10.53
N LEU A 44 -7.45 6.99 9.29
CA LEU A 44 -8.09 5.72 9.00
C LEU A 44 -7.05 4.61 9.17
N SER A 45 -7.37 3.70 10.09
CA SER A 45 -6.64 2.46 10.32
C SER A 45 -7.07 1.42 9.29
N ARG A 46 -6.33 0.32 9.20
CA ARG A 46 -6.78 -0.85 8.44
C ARG A 46 -8.14 -1.37 8.93
N ASP A 47 -8.48 -1.10 10.19
CA ASP A 47 -9.77 -1.43 10.80
C ASP A 47 -10.96 -0.72 10.15
N ASP A 48 -10.74 0.37 9.42
CA ASP A 48 -11.77 1.12 8.70
C ASP A 48 -12.04 0.57 7.29
N VAL A 49 -11.22 -0.39 6.82
CA VAL A 49 -11.42 -1.09 5.55
C VAL A 49 -12.46 -2.19 5.75
N PRO A 50 -13.48 -2.30 4.88
CA PRO A 50 -14.44 -3.38 4.94
C PRO A 50 -13.75 -4.75 4.93
N THR A 51 -14.06 -5.59 5.92
CA THR A 51 -13.52 -6.95 5.99
C THR A 51 -14.05 -7.78 4.83
N GLY A 52 -13.14 -8.32 4.04
CA GLY A 52 -13.44 -9.21 2.92
C GLY A 52 -12.52 -10.43 2.90
N VAL A 53 -12.87 -11.39 2.06
CA VAL A 53 -12.01 -12.55 1.78
C VAL A 53 -10.98 -12.20 0.72
N ASP A 54 -9.71 -12.54 0.97
CA ASP A 54 -8.67 -12.41 -0.04
C ASP A 54 -8.93 -13.43 -1.17
N LEU A 55 -9.05 -12.95 -2.41
CA LEU A 55 -9.34 -13.78 -3.56
C LEU A 55 -8.31 -14.89 -3.76
N GLU A 56 -7.04 -14.65 -3.43
CA GLU A 56 -5.99 -15.67 -3.58
C GLU A 56 -6.18 -16.85 -2.63
N THR A 57 -6.84 -16.68 -1.48
CA THR A 57 -7.15 -17.78 -0.56
C THR A 57 -8.23 -18.73 -1.11
N LEU A 58 -8.97 -18.30 -2.13
CA LEU A 58 -10.03 -19.07 -2.80
C LEU A 58 -9.56 -19.74 -4.10
N ARG A 59 -8.27 -19.59 -4.43
CA ARG A 59 -7.66 -20.20 -5.61
C ARG A 59 -7.46 -21.69 -5.37
N GLU A 60 -7.92 -22.49 -6.32
CA GLU A 60 -7.75 -23.95 -6.34
C GLU A 60 -6.84 -24.37 -7.51
N ASP A 61 -6.85 -23.60 -8.60
CA ASP A 61 -6.04 -23.82 -9.81
C ASP A 61 -5.29 -22.54 -10.23
N ILE A 62 -4.15 -22.70 -10.91
CA ILE A 62 -3.40 -21.59 -11.52
C ILE A 62 -4.22 -20.89 -12.62
N GLU A 63 -5.09 -21.62 -13.30
CA GLU A 63 -5.96 -21.07 -14.36
C GLU A 63 -7.16 -20.30 -13.81
N ASP A 64 -7.41 -20.33 -12.48
CA ASP A 64 -8.55 -19.63 -11.88
C ASP A 64 -8.44 -18.11 -12.10
N GLY A 65 -9.32 -17.60 -12.96
CA GLY A 65 -9.50 -16.18 -13.20
C GLY A 65 -10.28 -15.48 -12.05
N PRO A 66 -10.24 -14.14 -11.99
CA PRO A 66 -10.93 -13.38 -10.95
C PRO A 66 -12.45 -13.58 -10.99
N GLY A 67 -13.02 -13.92 -12.15
CA GLY A 67 -14.44 -14.27 -12.25
C GLY A 67 -14.82 -15.50 -11.41
N ILE A 68 -13.99 -16.55 -11.44
CA ILE A 68 -14.19 -17.78 -10.67
C ILE A 68 -14.01 -17.49 -9.18
N LEU A 69 -12.93 -16.76 -8.82
CA LEU A 69 -12.64 -16.44 -7.42
C LEU A 69 -13.76 -15.60 -6.78
N VAL A 70 -14.28 -14.60 -7.49
CA VAL A 70 -15.43 -13.81 -7.02
C VAL A 70 -16.69 -14.67 -6.89
N ALA A 71 -16.95 -15.58 -7.84
CA ALA A 71 -18.10 -16.48 -7.75
C ALA A 71 -18.01 -17.41 -6.53
N ARG A 72 -16.82 -17.96 -6.23
CA ARG A 72 -16.58 -18.75 -5.01
C ARG A 72 -16.77 -17.92 -3.75
N ALA A 73 -16.25 -16.69 -3.71
CA ALA A 73 -16.44 -15.78 -2.58
C ALA A 73 -17.94 -15.55 -2.30
N VAL A 74 -18.72 -15.31 -3.35
CA VAL A 74 -20.18 -15.11 -3.26
C VAL A 74 -20.88 -16.37 -2.77
N ALA A 75 -20.49 -17.54 -3.27
CA ALA A 75 -21.05 -18.83 -2.86
C ALA A 75 -20.77 -19.11 -1.36
N ALA A 76 -19.59 -18.69 -0.89
CA ALA A 76 -19.20 -18.73 0.52
C ALA A 76 -19.84 -17.60 1.38
N GLY A 77 -20.71 -16.76 0.80
CA GLY A 77 -21.47 -15.75 1.51
C GLY A 77 -20.82 -14.37 1.60
N TRP A 78 -19.65 -14.16 0.98
CA TRP A 78 -18.96 -12.88 1.03
C TRP A 78 -19.60 -11.82 0.14
N ARG A 79 -19.48 -10.56 0.57
CA ARG A 79 -19.92 -9.35 -0.17
C ARG A 79 -18.80 -8.34 -0.40
N VAL A 80 -17.65 -8.59 0.22
CA VAL A 80 -16.42 -7.83 0.07
C VAL A 80 -15.31 -8.83 -0.22
N VAL A 81 -14.45 -8.50 -1.19
CA VAL A 81 -13.25 -9.29 -1.51
C VAL A 81 -12.00 -8.42 -1.46
N GLY A 82 -10.84 -9.04 -1.26
CA GLY A 82 -9.53 -8.41 -1.28
C GLY A 82 -8.69 -8.87 -2.48
N ASP A 83 -8.05 -7.90 -3.14
CA ASP A 83 -6.89 -8.10 -4.03
C ASP A 83 -6.12 -6.77 -4.02
N GLU A 84 -5.32 -6.57 -2.98
CA GLU A 84 -4.61 -5.31 -2.75
C GLU A 84 -3.64 -5.02 -3.91
N THR A 85 -3.08 -6.08 -4.51
CA THR A 85 -2.09 -6.02 -5.60
C THR A 85 -2.70 -5.92 -6.99
N VAL A 86 -4.03 -5.75 -7.13
CA VAL A 86 -4.74 -5.77 -8.41
C VAL A 86 -4.10 -4.88 -9.49
N LEU A 87 -3.51 -3.75 -9.13
CA LEU A 87 -2.88 -2.82 -10.08
C LEU A 87 -1.60 -3.37 -10.72
N LYS A 88 -0.98 -4.39 -10.11
CA LYS A 88 0.21 -5.10 -10.62
C LYS A 88 -0.17 -6.25 -11.55
N ARG A 89 -1.45 -6.65 -11.59
CA ARG A 89 -1.96 -7.73 -12.44
C ARG A 89 -2.09 -7.27 -13.90
N PRO A 90 -2.08 -8.19 -14.88
CA PRO A 90 -2.36 -7.86 -16.28
C PRO A 90 -3.70 -7.15 -16.46
N GLU A 91 -3.83 -6.29 -17.48
CA GLU A 91 -5.06 -5.53 -17.70
C GLU A 91 -6.28 -6.43 -17.91
N ALA A 92 -6.12 -7.56 -18.60
CA ALA A 92 -7.19 -8.54 -18.80
C ALA A 92 -7.76 -9.06 -17.47
N TRP A 93 -6.89 -9.34 -16.48
CA TRP A 93 -7.28 -9.73 -15.12
C TRP A 93 -8.09 -8.62 -14.46
N GLN A 94 -7.62 -7.38 -14.53
CA GLN A 94 -8.32 -6.24 -13.92
C GLN A 94 -9.70 -6.02 -14.56
N GLN A 95 -9.81 -6.14 -15.88
CA GLN A 95 -11.08 -5.99 -16.60
C GLN A 95 -12.07 -7.10 -16.25
N GLU A 96 -11.62 -8.35 -16.18
CA GLU A 96 -12.46 -9.47 -15.77
C GLU A 96 -12.94 -9.31 -14.33
N LEU A 97 -12.06 -8.86 -13.42
CA LEU A 97 -12.42 -8.57 -12.03
C LEU A 97 -13.50 -7.49 -11.94
N VAL A 98 -13.37 -6.38 -12.69
CA VAL A 98 -14.42 -5.33 -12.75
C VAL A 98 -15.77 -5.92 -13.15
N LEU A 99 -15.79 -6.76 -14.18
CA LEU A 99 -17.04 -7.40 -14.66
C LEU A 99 -17.61 -8.36 -13.62
N ALA A 100 -16.77 -9.14 -12.94
CA ALA A 100 -17.18 -10.08 -11.91
C ALA A 100 -17.77 -9.37 -10.68
N LEU A 101 -17.09 -8.36 -10.16
CA LEU A 101 -17.56 -7.53 -9.06
C LEU A 101 -18.92 -6.89 -9.38
N ALA A 102 -19.07 -6.34 -10.59
CA ALA A 102 -20.33 -5.73 -11.03
C ALA A 102 -21.47 -6.76 -11.17
N ARG A 103 -21.19 -7.93 -11.77
CA ARG A 103 -22.16 -9.01 -11.96
C ARG A 103 -22.72 -9.51 -10.63
N HIS A 104 -21.83 -9.70 -9.65
CA HIS A 104 -22.19 -10.25 -8.35
C HIS A 104 -22.51 -9.20 -7.28
N ARG A 105 -22.40 -7.90 -7.60
CA ARG A 105 -22.58 -6.78 -6.66
C ARG A 105 -21.69 -6.91 -5.42
N VAL A 106 -20.43 -7.25 -5.65
CA VAL A 106 -19.40 -7.41 -4.62
C VAL A 106 -18.50 -6.17 -4.63
N GLU A 107 -18.06 -5.75 -3.45
CA GLU A 107 -17.13 -4.63 -3.29
C GLU A 107 -15.69 -5.10 -3.18
N LEU A 108 -14.76 -4.31 -3.71
CA LEU A 108 -13.33 -4.50 -3.48
C LEU A 108 -12.90 -3.70 -2.25
N ALA A 109 -12.29 -4.37 -1.27
CA ALA A 109 -11.96 -3.81 0.04
C ALA A 109 -11.04 -2.58 -0.07
N ALA A 110 -9.84 -2.78 -0.60
CA ALA A 110 -8.81 -1.77 -0.80
C ALA A 110 -7.86 -2.17 -1.94
N ILE A 111 -7.11 -1.19 -2.47
CA ILE A 111 -6.02 -1.43 -3.43
C ILE A 111 -4.74 -0.71 -3.00
N GLU A 112 -3.59 -1.29 -3.30
CA GLU A 112 -2.28 -0.65 -3.15
C GLU A 112 -2.15 0.53 -4.11
N ALA A 113 -2.15 1.75 -3.57
CA ALA A 113 -1.95 2.96 -4.37
C ALA A 113 -0.48 3.37 -4.42
N VAL A 114 0.15 3.45 -3.25
CA VAL A 114 1.56 3.82 -3.12
C VAL A 114 2.21 2.91 -2.08
N VAL A 115 2.85 1.84 -2.56
CA VAL A 115 3.58 0.90 -1.70
C VAL A 115 5.00 0.75 -2.22
N ASP A 116 5.95 1.42 -1.55
CA ASP A 116 7.37 1.27 -1.82
C ASP A 116 8.08 0.72 -0.59
N LEU A 117 8.17 -0.61 -0.55
CA LEU A 117 8.94 -1.32 0.45
C LEU A 117 10.44 -1.05 0.19
N GLY A 118 11.12 -0.44 1.16
CA GLY A 118 12.57 -0.24 1.09
C GLY A 118 13.07 1.04 0.43
N ARG A 119 12.20 2.01 0.09
CA ARG A 119 12.61 3.32 -0.45
C ARG A 119 12.14 4.48 0.42
N VAL A 120 12.92 5.56 0.44
CA VAL A 120 12.51 6.83 1.06
C VAL A 120 11.60 7.57 0.09
N THR A 121 10.30 7.64 0.40
CA THR A 121 9.29 8.25 -0.48
C THR A 121 8.64 9.47 0.15
N PHE A 122 7.75 9.30 1.12
CA PHE A 122 7.03 10.42 1.73
C PHE A 122 7.96 11.36 2.49
N ALA A 123 9.00 10.80 3.09
CA ALA A 123 10.05 11.57 3.73
C ALA A 123 11.10 12.13 2.76
N SER A 124 11.03 11.86 1.46
CA SER A 124 12.03 12.33 0.50
C SER A 124 12.01 13.86 0.35
N ARG A 125 13.21 14.46 0.27
CA ARG A 125 13.40 15.87 -0.14
C ARG A 125 13.35 16.06 -1.65
N SER A 126 13.50 14.98 -2.42
CA SER A 126 13.56 15.06 -3.88
C SER A 126 12.19 15.45 -4.45
N PRO A 127 12.07 16.59 -5.16
CA PRO A 127 10.82 16.97 -5.81
C PRO A 127 10.34 15.93 -6.83
N ILE A 128 11.27 15.20 -7.45
CA ILE A 128 10.96 14.14 -8.42
C ILE A 128 10.26 12.97 -7.73
N VAL A 129 10.80 12.51 -6.59
CA VAL A 129 10.19 11.41 -5.81
C VAL A 129 8.81 11.80 -5.31
N ARG A 130 8.67 13.03 -4.80
CA ARG A 130 7.37 13.54 -4.31
C ARG A 130 6.33 13.64 -5.42
N ARG A 131 6.69 14.17 -6.59
CA ARG A 131 5.81 14.14 -7.77
C ARG A 131 5.45 12.72 -8.18
N GLY A 132 6.40 11.79 -8.12
CA GLY A 132 6.16 10.37 -8.42
C GLY A 132 5.17 9.68 -7.46
N VAL A 133 5.16 10.06 -6.18
CA VAL A 133 4.13 9.61 -5.21
C VAL A 133 2.76 10.12 -5.65
N VAL A 134 2.64 11.42 -5.94
CA VAL A 134 1.37 12.03 -6.37
C VAL A 134 0.87 11.41 -7.68
N SER A 135 1.74 11.24 -8.69
CA SER A 135 1.35 10.66 -9.97
C SER A 135 0.87 9.22 -9.85
N ARG A 136 1.50 8.40 -8.99
CA ARG A 136 1.02 7.03 -8.72
C ARG A 136 -0.31 7.02 -8.01
N LEU A 137 -0.51 7.92 -7.05
CA LEU A 137 -1.81 8.07 -6.41
C LEU A 137 -2.89 8.47 -7.41
N ASP A 138 -2.64 9.45 -8.28
CA ASP A 138 -3.60 9.89 -9.29
C ASP A 138 -3.95 8.72 -10.24
N ALA A 139 -2.97 7.90 -10.65
CA ALA A 139 -3.21 6.69 -11.43
C ALA A 139 -4.05 5.64 -10.67
N ALA A 140 -3.74 5.41 -9.39
CA ALA A 140 -4.50 4.50 -8.54
C ALA A 140 -5.95 4.97 -8.34
N ILE A 141 -6.19 6.28 -8.19
CA ILE A 141 -7.54 6.87 -8.13
C ILE A 141 -8.33 6.54 -9.40
N LEU A 142 -7.72 6.66 -10.58
CA LEU A 142 -8.40 6.34 -11.85
C LEU A 142 -8.79 4.86 -11.91
N GLN A 143 -7.91 3.95 -11.49
CA GLN A 143 -8.21 2.51 -11.50
C GLN A 143 -9.20 2.12 -10.41
N ALA A 144 -9.10 2.67 -9.20
CA ALA A 144 -10.04 2.46 -8.11
C ALA A 144 -11.47 2.85 -8.50
N ARG A 145 -11.65 3.92 -9.30
CA ARG A 145 -12.98 4.28 -9.83
C ARG A 145 -13.56 3.18 -10.72
N ARG A 146 -12.75 2.58 -11.60
CA ARG A 146 -13.17 1.46 -12.47
C ARG A 146 -13.55 0.23 -11.64
N LEU A 147 -12.76 -0.05 -10.61
CA LEU A 147 -12.97 -1.16 -9.67
C LEU A 147 -14.03 -0.86 -8.59
N ARG A 148 -14.60 0.35 -8.57
CA ARG A 148 -15.52 0.85 -7.52
C ARG A 148 -14.95 0.72 -6.10
N CYS A 149 -13.63 0.70 -5.98
CA CYS A 149 -12.94 0.65 -4.69
C CYS A 149 -12.84 2.07 -4.10
N ARG A 150 -13.05 2.19 -2.78
CA ARG A 150 -13.02 3.47 -2.07
C ARG A 150 -11.80 3.64 -1.15
N HIS A 151 -11.01 2.59 -0.94
CA HIS A 151 -9.89 2.60 -0.02
C HIS A 151 -8.58 2.39 -0.78
N LEU A 152 -7.64 3.30 -0.56
CA LEU A 152 -6.33 3.34 -1.21
C LEU A 152 -5.27 3.12 -0.13
N LEU A 153 -4.58 2.00 -0.19
CA LEU A 153 -3.51 1.67 0.74
C LEU A 153 -2.24 2.46 0.38
N VAL A 154 -1.64 3.06 1.39
CA VAL A 154 -0.39 3.80 1.28
C VAL A 154 0.58 3.35 2.35
N VAL A 155 1.78 2.97 1.91
CA VAL A 155 2.95 2.77 2.75
C VAL A 155 3.87 3.99 2.60
N PRO A 156 4.09 4.77 3.68
CA PRO A 156 4.90 6.00 3.61
C PRO A 156 6.38 5.81 3.28
N GLY A 157 6.88 4.57 3.28
CA GLY A 157 8.25 4.20 2.97
C GLY A 157 9.22 4.31 4.14
N LEU A 158 10.52 4.30 3.83
CA LEU A 158 11.60 4.37 4.80
C LEU A 158 11.88 5.79 5.30
N LEU A 159 12.41 5.86 6.52
CA LEU A 159 13.07 7.04 7.07
C LEU A 159 14.41 7.29 6.36
N PRO A 160 14.71 8.55 5.95
CA PRO A 160 16.03 8.89 5.45
C PRO A 160 17.09 8.75 6.55
N VAL A 161 18.19 8.08 6.23
CA VAL A 161 19.32 7.86 7.14
C VAL A 161 20.06 9.18 7.39
N GLY A 162 20.36 9.48 8.65
CA GLY A 162 21.15 10.65 9.04
C GLY A 162 20.38 11.98 9.04
N GLU A 163 19.07 11.98 8.80
CA GLU A 163 18.25 13.19 8.89
C GLU A 163 17.58 13.35 10.26
N PRO A 164 17.53 14.57 10.83
CA PRO A 164 16.78 14.84 12.04
C PRO A 164 15.27 14.66 11.83
N VAL A 165 14.61 13.95 12.75
CA VAL A 165 13.16 13.67 12.72
C VAL A 165 12.31 14.95 12.65
N SER A 166 12.76 16.03 13.27
CA SER A 166 12.09 17.34 13.26
C SER A 166 11.88 17.91 11.86
N GLY A 167 12.77 17.60 10.92
CA GLY A 167 12.64 18.01 9.51
C GLY A 167 11.86 17.03 8.63
N ILE A 168 11.56 15.83 9.13
CA ILE A 168 10.88 14.75 8.39
C ILE A 168 9.36 14.88 8.56
N GLY A 169 8.89 15.10 9.80
CA GLY A 169 7.47 15.23 10.14
C GLY A 169 6.69 16.15 9.22
N PRO A 170 7.05 17.45 9.15
CA PRO A 170 6.33 18.41 8.31
C PRO A 170 6.27 18.03 6.83
N ARG A 171 7.33 17.42 6.27
CA ARG A 171 7.37 17.04 4.84
C ARG A 171 6.49 15.84 4.52
N VAL A 172 6.45 14.87 5.44
CA VAL A 172 5.60 13.68 5.34
C VAL A 172 4.15 14.11 5.46
N THR A 173 3.82 14.92 6.48
CA THR A 173 2.47 15.46 6.69
C THR A 173 2.00 16.23 5.47
N ALA A 174 2.79 17.16 4.95
CA ALA A 174 2.41 17.95 3.78
C ALA A 174 2.11 17.08 2.53
N LEU A 175 2.89 16.03 2.28
CA LEU A 175 2.61 15.13 1.15
C LEU A 175 1.39 14.25 1.40
N MET A 176 1.23 13.76 2.62
CA MET A 176 0.07 12.94 2.98
C MET A 176 -1.22 13.75 2.91
N ASP A 177 -1.21 15.00 3.34
CA ASP A 177 -2.38 15.88 3.25
C ASP A 177 -2.74 16.20 1.80
N GLU A 178 -1.74 16.41 0.93
CA GLU A 178 -1.97 16.50 -0.52
C GLU A 178 -2.61 15.22 -1.07
N CYS A 179 -2.09 14.05 -0.70
CA CYS A 179 -2.65 12.76 -1.10
C CYS A 179 -4.09 12.57 -0.62
N ARG A 180 -4.38 12.91 0.65
CA ARG A 180 -5.72 12.83 1.24
C ARG A 180 -6.70 13.77 0.56
N ALA A 181 -6.31 15.01 0.29
CA ALA A 181 -7.15 15.97 -0.42
C ALA A 181 -7.53 15.44 -1.81
N ARG A 182 -6.56 14.90 -2.57
CA ARG A 182 -6.80 14.30 -3.89
C ARG A 182 -7.73 13.09 -3.83
N ALA A 183 -7.47 12.15 -2.91
CA ALA A 183 -8.32 10.99 -2.72
C ALA A 183 -9.75 11.39 -2.29
N GLY A 184 -9.86 12.32 -1.35
CA GLY A 184 -11.14 12.85 -0.87
C GLY A 184 -11.97 13.51 -1.96
N ASN A 185 -11.34 14.33 -2.82
CA ASN A 185 -11.98 14.92 -4.00
C ASN A 185 -12.50 13.86 -5.00
N ALA A 186 -11.94 12.65 -4.97
CA ALA A 186 -12.39 11.52 -5.77
C ALA A 186 -13.39 10.59 -5.07
N GLY A 187 -13.82 10.91 -3.85
CA GLY A 187 -14.70 10.06 -3.04
C GLY A 187 -14.00 8.84 -2.44
N MET A 188 -12.67 8.89 -2.31
CA MET A 188 -11.82 7.82 -1.80
C MET A 188 -11.14 8.21 -0.49
N ARG A 189 -10.62 7.21 0.20
CA ARG A 189 -9.96 7.34 1.49
C ARG A 189 -8.58 6.72 1.43
N ILE A 190 -7.58 7.44 1.95
CA ILE A 190 -6.24 6.90 2.17
C ILE A 190 -6.25 6.09 3.46
N VAL A 191 -5.76 4.86 3.38
CA VAL A 191 -5.50 3.99 4.53
C VAL A 191 -3.99 3.85 4.64
N VAL A 192 -3.44 4.28 5.77
CA VAL A 192 -1.99 4.25 5.98
C VAL A 192 -1.62 2.92 6.61
N GLU A 193 -0.91 2.10 5.86
CA GLU A 193 -0.51 0.79 6.33
C GLU A 193 0.77 0.87 7.16
N ARG A 194 0.73 0.26 8.35
CA ARG A 194 1.88 0.12 9.24
C ARG A 194 2.58 -1.18 8.89
N ILE A 195 3.80 -1.09 8.36
CA ILE A 195 4.62 -2.28 8.14
C ILE A 195 5.14 -2.77 9.49
N GLU A 196 4.56 -3.87 9.97
CA GLU A 196 5.08 -4.65 11.08
C GLU A 196 5.88 -5.83 10.53
N ARG A 197 7.21 -5.66 10.49
CA ARG A 197 8.18 -6.52 9.79
C ARG A 197 8.27 -8.00 10.23
N ARG A 198 7.29 -8.57 10.94
CA ARG A 198 7.31 -9.98 11.36
C ARG A 198 6.58 -10.95 10.43
N SER A 199 5.69 -10.47 9.56
CA SER A 199 4.86 -11.38 8.74
C SER A 199 5.20 -11.31 7.25
N ASP A 200 5.56 -10.13 6.73
CA ASP A 200 5.50 -9.87 5.27
C ASP A 200 6.81 -10.11 4.51
N GLN A 201 7.88 -10.54 5.20
CA GLN A 201 9.18 -10.81 4.56
C GLN A 201 9.59 -12.28 4.52
N VAL A 202 8.82 -13.19 5.13
CA VAL A 202 9.16 -14.63 5.10
C VAL A 202 8.88 -15.25 3.72
N GLY A 203 7.99 -14.66 2.91
CA GLY A 203 7.67 -15.17 1.57
C GLY A 203 8.65 -14.79 0.46
N VAL A 204 9.32 -13.63 0.56
CA VAL A 204 10.17 -13.12 -0.55
C VAL A 204 11.60 -13.66 -0.48
N ALA A 205 12.08 -14.04 0.70
CA ALA A 205 13.42 -14.60 0.87
C ALA A 205 13.53 -16.11 0.56
N LEU A 206 12.40 -16.80 0.31
CA LEU A 206 12.38 -18.25 0.06
C LEU A 206 12.12 -18.64 -1.41
N GLN A 207 12.00 -17.67 -2.33
CA GLN A 207 11.80 -17.94 -3.77
C GLN A 207 13.06 -17.76 -4.64
N GLU A 208 14.20 -17.42 -4.06
CA GLU A 208 15.50 -17.44 -4.75
C GLU A 208 16.51 -18.30 -3.98
N SER A 209 16.21 -19.59 -3.83
CA SER A 209 17.16 -20.61 -3.35
C SER A 209 17.06 -21.86 -4.20
#